data_AF-A0A838LQ36-F1
#
_entry.id   AF-A0A838LQ36-F1
#
_cell.length_a   1.000
_cell.length_b   1.000
_cell.length_c   1.000
_cell.angle_alpha   90.00
_cell.angle_beta   90.00
_cell.angle_gamma   90.00
#
_symmetry.space_group_name_H-M   'P 1'
#
loop_
_entity.id
_entity.type
_entity.pdbx_description
1 polymer ?
#
loop_
_entity_poly.entity_id
_entity_poly.type
_entity_poly.pdbx_seq_one_letter_code
_entity_poly.pdbx_strand_id
1 'polypeptide(L)'
;MGRRSVYLHLGLAGSGGGFLETALPEHASALAAQGVAHPVVAADEMFRAAVEIRRDHRTWGYARRDVEGTWAAICRRVHQARSTVVLSQELLTACTADQADLLLDTLAGTEVHAVVTARRPDVERHEFTELTDRWRRALGRRNHLHTLVVPPYAEPLGWIWTELGALVGFDAAGLPLGADTAVAAFELSGRREQQRAEAAHQEVSAAARRPRRLFAR
;
A
#
# COMPACT_ATOMS: atom_id res chain seq x y z
N MET A 1 22.88 -7.68 -16.77
CA MET A 1 21.44 -7.41 -16.63
C MET A 1 21.26 -6.47 -15.45
N GLY A 2 20.69 -5.28 -15.68
CA GLY A 2 20.45 -4.30 -14.59
C GLY A 2 19.55 -4.89 -13.50
N ARG A 3 19.70 -4.43 -12.26
CA ARG A 3 18.78 -4.82 -11.19
C ARG A 3 17.39 -4.27 -11.50
N ARG A 4 16.37 -5.07 -11.21
CA ARG A 4 14.96 -4.71 -11.42
C ARG A 4 14.51 -3.80 -10.29
N SER A 5 13.90 -2.67 -10.61
CA SER A 5 13.39 -1.73 -9.61
C SER A 5 11.93 -2.01 -9.25
N VAL A 6 11.63 -1.96 -7.95
CA VAL A 6 10.28 -2.08 -7.39
C VAL A 6 9.99 -0.81 -6.62
N TYR A 7 9.02 -0.03 -7.08
CA TYR A 7 8.52 1.15 -6.39
C TYR A 7 7.33 0.76 -5.52
N LEU A 8 7.51 0.82 -4.21
CA LEU A 8 6.49 0.55 -3.22
C LEU A 8 5.97 1.88 -2.67
N HIS A 9 4.80 2.30 -3.15
CA HIS A 9 4.13 3.48 -2.67
C HIS A 9 3.42 3.22 -1.31
N LEU A 10 3.73 4.10 -0.36
CA LEU A 10 3.25 4.15 1.01
C LEU A 10 2.45 5.44 1.18
N GLY A 11 1.16 5.41 0.78
CA GLY A 11 0.27 6.56 0.94
C GLY A 11 -0.09 6.74 2.41
N LEU A 12 0.28 7.87 3.01
CA LEU A 12 -0.24 8.21 4.34
C LEU A 12 -1.75 8.46 4.23
N ALA A 13 -2.54 7.81 5.09
CA ALA A 13 -3.99 7.97 5.06
C ALA A 13 -4.38 9.47 5.13
N GLY A 14 -5.21 9.92 4.20
CA GLY A 14 -5.62 11.33 4.09
C GLY A 14 -4.62 12.27 3.39
N SER A 15 -3.43 11.79 2.99
CA SER A 15 -2.48 12.59 2.21
C SER A 15 -2.90 12.77 0.75
N GLY A 16 -3.88 11.99 0.30
CA GLY A 16 -4.38 11.99 -1.07
C GLY A 16 -3.70 10.98 -1.99
N GLY A 17 -2.86 10.08 -1.47
CA GLY A 17 -2.19 9.03 -2.25
C GLY A 17 -3.03 7.77 -2.53
N GLY A 18 -4.15 7.57 -1.82
CA GLY A 18 -4.95 6.34 -1.91
C GLY A 18 -5.56 6.05 -3.28
N PHE A 19 -5.75 7.06 -4.13
CA PHE A 19 -6.27 6.86 -5.49
C PHE A 19 -5.39 5.96 -6.37
N LEU A 20 -4.10 5.84 -6.03
CA LEU A 20 -3.17 4.96 -6.74
C LEU A 20 -3.59 3.49 -6.68
N GLU A 21 -4.35 3.09 -5.66
CA GLU A 21 -4.90 1.73 -5.56
C GLU A 21 -6.00 1.47 -6.61
N THR A 22 -6.59 2.52 -7.17
CA THR A 22 -7.55 2.45 -8.28
C THR A 22 -6.86 2.70 -9.63
N ALA A 23 -6.02 3.74 -9.71
CA ALA A 23 -5.39 4.18 -10.94
C ALA A 23 -4.40 3.17 -11.52
N LEU A 24 -3.60 2.50 -10.67
CA LEU A 24 -2.60 1.54 -11.15
C LEU A 24 -3.24 0.31 -11.83
N PRO A 25 -4.28 -0.33 -11.25
CA PRO A 25 -5.03 -1.36 -11.97
C PRO A 25 -5.71 -0.86 -13.25
N GLU A 26 -6.33 0.33 -13.20
CA GLU A 26 -7.03 0.94 -14.35
C GLU A 26 -6.09 1.12 -15.56
N HIS A 27 -4.85 1.53 -15.30
CA HIS A 27 -3.84 1.76 -16.34
C HIS A 27 -2.86 0.59 -16.54
N ALA A 28 -3.07 -0.58 -15.94
CA ALA A 28 -2.07 -1.66 -15.91
C ALA A 28 -1.57 -2.08 -17.31
N SER A 29 -2.45 -2.16 -18.31
CA SER A 29 -2.07 -2.50 -19.69
C SER A 29 -1.21 -1.41 -20.35
N ALA A 30 -1.58 -0.14 -20.15
CA ALA A 30 -0.87 0.98 -20.73
C ALA A 30 0.48 1.24 -20.02
N LEU A 31 0.56 1.02 -18.70
CA LEU A 31 1.81 0.98 -17.95
C LEU A 31 2.73 -0.12 -18.50
N ALA A 32 2.20 -1.31 -18.79
CA ALA A 32 2.99 -2.42 -19.32
C ALA A 32 3.60 -2.09 -20.69
N ALA A 33 2.87 -1.37 -21.54
CA ALA A 33 3.38 -0.86 -22.82
C ALA A 33 4.56 0.12 -22.65
N GLN A 34 4.67 0.76 -21.49
CA GLN A 34 5.76 1.66 -21.13
C GLN A 34 6.87 0.99 -20.30
N GLY A 35 6.83 -0.35 -20.14
CA GLY A 35 7.83 -1.06 -19.36
C GLY A 35 7.67 -0.92 -17.84
N VAL A 36 6.43 -0.69 -17.37
CA VAL A 36 6.06 -0.67 -15.96
C VAL A 36 4.97 -1.72 -15.70
N ALA A 37 5.19 -2.61 -14.75
CA ALA A 37 4.24 -3.64 -14.36
C ALA A 37 3.57 -3.30 -13.02
N HIS A 38 2.27 -3.54 -12.95
CA HIS A 38 1.50 -3.61 -11.71
C HIS A 38 0.99 -5.05 -11.53
N PRO A 39 1.78 -5.97 -10.94
CA PRO A 39 1.52 -7.41 -10.95
C PRO A 39 0.49 -7.84 -9.88
N VAL A 40 -0.64 -7.14 -9.83
CA VAL A 40 -1.77 -7.33 -8.92
C VAL A 40 -2.97 -7.74 -9.77
N VAL A 41 -3.62 -8.85 -9.44
CA VAL A 41 -4.64 -9.47 -10.30
C VAL A 41 -6.06 -9.29 -9.78
N ALA A 42 -6.23 -8.87 -8.53
CA ALA A 42 -7.52 -8.51 -7.96
C ALA A 42 -7.43 -7.17 -7.23
N ALA A 43 -8.51 -6.39 -7.28
CA ALA A 43 -8.56 -5.03 -6.74
C ALA A 43 -8.22 -4.94 -5.24
N ASP A 44 -8.47 -5.99 -4.47
CA ASP A 44 -8.21 -6.05 -3.02
C ASP A 44 -6.96 -6.87 -2.65
N GLU A 45 -6.21 -7.39 -3.64
CA GLU A 45 -5.09 -8.30 -3.37
C GLU A 45 -3.94 -7.60 -2.63
N MET A 46 -3.58 -6.38 -3.03
CA MET A 46 -2.59 -5.57 -2.28
C MET A 46 -3.05 -5.26 -0.86
N PHE A 47 -4.35 -5.04 -0.67
CA PHE A 47 -4.94 -4.79 0.64
C PHE A 47 -4.85 -6.02 1.52
N ARG A 48 -5.25 -7.19 1.03
CA ARG A 48 -5.10 -8.48 1.73
C ARG A 48 -3.64 -8.79 2.05
N ALA A 49 -2.71 -8.50 1.14
CA ALA A 49 -1.28 -8.65 1.40
C ALA A 49 -0.78 -7.76 2.54
N ALA A 50 -1.23 -6.50 2.61
CA ALA A 50 -0.89 -5.65 3.75
C ALA A 50 -1.53 -6.11 5.06
N VAL A 51 -2.78 -6.59 5.03
CA VAL A 51 -3.44 -7.21 6.19
C VAL A 51 -2.68 -8.45 6.66
N GLU A 52 -2.20 -9.28 5.74
CA GLU A 52 -1.34 -10.44 6.02
C GLU A 52 -0.05 -10.00 6.73
N ILE A 53 0.72 -9.10 6.11
CA ILE A 53 2.01 -8.63 6.63
C ILE A 53 1.86 -8.00 8.02
N ARG A 54 0.82 -7.18 8.20
CA ARG A 54 0.51 -6.53 9.49
C ARG A 54 -0.06 -7.49 10.53
N ARG A 55 -0.45 -8.70 10.12
CA ARG A 55 -1.15 -9.70 10.93
C ARG A 55 -2.50 -9.21 11.47
N ASP A 56 -3.14 -8.29 10.74
CA ASP A 56 -4.35 -7.57 11.14
C ASP A 56 -5.66 -8.23 10.67
N HIS A 57 -5.62 -9.49 10.21
CA HIS A 57 -6.78 -10.20 9.66
C HIS A 57 -8.07 -10.05 10.50
N ARG A 58 -8.00 -10.19 11.83
CA ARG A 58 -9.16 -10.01 12.73
C ARG A 58 -9.74 -8.59 12.71
N THR A 59 -8.87 -7.57 12.71
CA THR A 59 -9.25 -6.15 12.62
C THR A 59 -10.09 -5.86 11.38
N TRP A 60 -9.92 -6.65 10.34
CA TRP A 60 -10.60 -6.50 9.05
C TRP A 60 -11.64 -7.60 8.78
N GLY A 61 -11.97 -8.41 9.78
CA GLY A 61 -12.99 -9.47 9.67
C GLY A 61 -12.58 -10.66 8.81
N TYR A 62 -11.30 -10.79 8.45
CA TYR A 62 -10.77 -11.94 7.72
C TYR A 62 -10.40 -13.09 8.66
N ALA A 63 -10.62 -14.33 8.22
CA ALA A 63 -9.89 -15.45 8.77
C ALA A 63 -8.44 -15.41 8.26
N ARG A 64 -7.50 -15.95 9.04
CA ARG A 64 -6.07 -15.99 8.65
C ARG A 64 -5.87 -16.60 7.24
N ARG A 65 -6.57 -17.71 6.96
CA ARG A 65 -6.52 -18.40 5.66
C ARG A 65 -6.97 -17.55 4.47
N ASP A 66 -7.71 -16.47 4.69
CA ASP A 66 -8.24 -15.62 3.62
C ASP A 66 -7.19 -14.62 3.10
N VAL A 67 -6.13 -14.39 3.88
CA VAL A 67 -5.04 -13.45 3.56
C VAL A 67 -3.67 -14.11 3.45
N GLU A 68 -3.47 -15.29 4.05
CA GLU A 68 -2.18 -15.99 4.08
C GLU A 68 -1.69 -16.36 2.66
N GLY A 69 -0.43 -16.01 2.37
CA GLY A 69 0.23 -16.26 1.09
C GLY A 69 -0.04 -15.21 0.01
N THR A 70 -0.82 -14.17 0.28
CA THR A 70 -1.17 -13.12 -0.69
C THR A 70 0.06 -12.33 -1.10
N TRP A 71 0.87 -11.88 -0.12
CA TRP A 71 2.11 -11.15 -0.40
C TRP A 71 3.10 -12.01 -1.19
N ALA A 72 3.27 -13.27 -0.79
CA ALA A 72 4.13 -14.21 -1.50
C ALA A 72 3.68 -14.44 -2.96
N ALA A 73 2.37 -14.45 -3.23
CA ALA A 73 1.84 -14.55 -4.58
C ALA A 73 2.17 -13.32 -5.44
N ILE A 74 2.04 -12.11 -4.89
CA ILE A 74 2.46 -10.88 -5.54
C ILE A 74 3.97 -10.92 -5.81
N CYS A 75 4.80 -11.23 -4.82
CA CYS A 75 6.25 -11.29 -4.98
C CYS A 75 6.70 -12.28 -6.06
N ARG A 76 6.03 -13.44 -6.21
CA ARG A 76 6.31 -14.37 -7.32
C ARG A 76 6.14 -13.69 -8.69
N ARG A 77 5.07 -12.91 -8.87
CA ARG A 77 4.82 -12.17 -10.11
C ARG A 77 5.78 -10.98 -10.28
N VAL A 78 6.16 -10.31 -9.19
CA VAL A 78 7.25 -9.30 -9.19
C VAL A 78 8.56 -9.91 -9.70
N HIS A 79 8.92 -11.10 -9.21
CA HIS A 79 10.14 -11.79 -9.64
C HIS A 79 10.05 -12.41 -11.04
N GLN A 80 8.86 -12.54 -11.60
CA GLN A 80 8.66 -12.93 -13.01
C GLN A 80 8.67 -11.73 -13.94
N ALA A 81 8.34 -10.53 -13.44
CA ALA A 81 8.40 -9.30 -14.20
C ALA A 81 9.83 -9.03 -14.69
N ARG A 82 9.93 -8.62 -15.95
CA ARG A 82 11.18 -8.23 -16.62
C ARG A 82 11.31 -6.70 -16.75
N SER A 83 10.41 -5.98 -16.12
CA SER A 83 10.19 -4.54 -16.21
C SER A 83 10.27 -3.90 -14.82
N THR A 84 10.23 -2.57 -14.75
CA THR A 84 10.01 -1.86 -13.48
C THR A 84 8.66 -2.27 -12.90
N VAL A 85 8.56 -2.37 -11.58
CA VAL A 85 7.30 -2.69 -10.89
C VAL A 85 6.87 -1.52 -10.03
N VAL A 86 5.57 -1.22 -10.02
CA VAL A 86 4.96 -0.26 -9.09
C VAL A 86 3.83 -0.94 -8.31
N LEU A 87 3.83 -0.78 -6.98
CA LEU A 87 2.84 -1.28 -6.04
C LEU A 87 2.40 -0.14 -5.12
N SER A 88 1.16 -0.14 -4.65
CA SER A 88 0.65 0.88 -3.73
C SER A 88 -0.23 0.23 -2.68
N GLN A 89 -0.03 0.58 -1.40
CA GLN A 89 -0.94 0.20 -0.32
C GLN A 89 -0.74 1.07 0.93
N GLU A 90 -1.75 1.84 1.31
CA GLU A 90 -1.69 2.76 2.44
C GLU A 90 -1.46 2.04 3.79
N LEU A 91 -2.02 0.84 3.96
CA LEU A 91 -1.86 0.10 5.22
C LEU A 91 -0.39 -0.20 5.54
N LEU A 92 0.49 -0.31 4.54
CA LEU A 92 1.91 -0.62 4.78
C LEU A 92 2.64 0.49 5.55
N THR A 93 2.10 1.72 5.57
CA THR A 93 2.67 2.80 6.40
C THR A 93 2.75 2.42 7.88
N ALA A 94 1.80 1.64 8.40
CA ALA A 94 1.78 1.25 9.81
C ALA A 94 2.44 -0.11 10.11
N CYS A 95 3.20 -0.69 9.17
CA CYS A 95 4.03 -1.84 9.47
C CYS A 95 5.00 -1.52 10.63
N THR A 96 5.26 -2.48 11.51
CA THR A 96 6.40 -2.42 12.44
C THR A 96 7.72 -2.58 11.69
N ALA A 97 8.86 -2.38 12.35
CA ALA A 97 10.18 -2.60 11.74
C ALA A 97 10.30 -4.06 11.22
N ASP A 98 10.03 -5.05 12.07
CA ASP A 98 10.08 -6.47 11.68
C ASP A 98 9.13 -6.82 10.52
N GLN A 99 7.97 -6.14 10.44
CA GLN A 99 7.02 -6.35 9.34
C GLN A 99 7.51 -5.72 8.04
N ALA A 100 8.14 -4.56 8.11
CA ALA A 100 8.78 -3.94 6.95
C ALA A 100 9.97 -4.78 6.46
N ASP A 101 10.80 -5.28 7.37
CA ASP A 101 11.92 -6.18 7.05
C ASP A 101 11.42 -7.47 6.38
N LEU A 102 10.43 -8.14 6.97
CA LEU A 102 9.81 -9.33 6.39
C LEU A 102 9.23 -9.06 4.99
N LEU A 103 8.59 -7.92 4.80
CA LEU A 103 8.03 -7.52 3.51
C LEU A 103 9.14 -7.35 2.46
N LEU A 104 10.24 -6.70 2.83
CA LEU A 104 11.36 -6.43 1.93
C LEU A 104 12.19 -7.69 1.63
N ASP A 105 12.32 -8.61 2.59
CA ASP A 105 13.04 -9.87 2.42
C ASP A 105 12.46 -10.72 1.28
N THR A 106 11.14 -10.72 1.08
CA THR A 106 10.52 -11.45 -0.04
C THR A 106 10.77 -10.78 -1.41
N LEU A 107 11.20 -9.52 -1.42
CA LEU A 107 11.62 -8.75 -2.60
C LEU A 107 13.14 -8.82 -2.84
N ALA A 108 13.88 -9.62 -2.07
CA ALA A 108 15.32 -9.79 -2.23
C ALA A 108 15.72 -10.08 -3.69
N GLY A 109 16.81 -9.46 -4.14
CA GLY A 109 17.25 -9.53 -5.54
C GLY A 109 16.67 -8.45 -6.45
N THR A 110 15.74 -7.62 -5.95
CA THR A 110 15.29 -6.38 -6.60
C THR A 110 15.92 -5.14 -5.97
N GLU A 111 15.77 -3.98 -6.60
CA GLU A 111 16.08 -2.66 -6.05
C GLU A 111 14.77 -2.01 -5.61
N VAL A 112 14.55 -1.98 -4.30
CA VAL A 112 13.29 -1.46 -3.75
C VAL A 112 13.42 0.02 -3.47
N HIS A 113 12.48 0.79 -4.00
CA HIS A 113 12.29 2.20 -3.74
C HIS A 113 10.98 2.37 -2.95
N ALA A 114 11.06 2.82 -1.70
CA ALA A 114 9.86 3.20 -0.97
C ALA A 114 9.49 4.65 -1.33
N VAL A 115 8.22 4.90 -1.63
CA VAL A 115 7.72 6.22 -2.02
C VAL A 115 6.64 6.63 -1.04
N VAL A 116 6.90 7.62 -0.19
CA VAL A 116 5.93 8.11 0.78
C VAL A 116 5.26 9.35 0.24
N THR A 117 3.93 9.33 0.13
CA THR A 117 3.15 10.54 -0.23
C THR A 117 2.57 11.19 1.02
N ALA A 118 2.81 12.49 1.16
CA ALA A 118 2.43 13.29 2.31
C ALA A 118 1.99 14.70 1.89
N ARG A 119 1.23 15.38 2.75
CA ARG A 119 1.03 16.83 2.68
C ARG A 119 2.00 17.55 3.62
N ARG A 120 2.13 18.87 3.46
CA ARG A 120 3.02 19.68 4.31
C ARG A 120 2.77 19.53 5.83
N PRO A 121 1.52 19.52 6.34
CA PRO A 121 1.30 19.30 7.77
C PRO A 121 1.68 17.90 8.25
N ASP A 122 1.79 16.92 7.35
CA ASP A 122 2.16 15.56 7.72
C ASP A 122 3.65 15.45 7.99
N VAL A 123 4.49 16.11 7.16
CA VAL A 123 5.96 16.02 7.30
C VAL A 123 6.51 16.74 8.53
N GLU A 124 5.71 17.62 9.13
CA GLU A 124 6.04 18.33 10.37
C GLU A 124 5.72 17.49 11.63
N ARG A 125 5.04 16.35 11.47
CA ARG A 125 4.61 15.48 12.56
C ARG A 125 5.66 14.44 12.93
N HIS A 126 5.67 14.04 14.20
CA HIS A 126 6.58 13.03 14.70
C HIS A 126 6.33 11.67 14.02
N GLU A 127 5.07 11.33 13.77
CA GLU A 127 4.64 10.08 13.15
C GLU A 127 5.24 9.90 11.74
N PHE A 128 5.41 11.00 11.00
CA PHE A 128 6.07 10.96 9.68
C PHE A 128 7.57 10.70 9.81
N THR A 129 8.22 11.29 10.82
CA THR A 129 9.64 11.02 11.11
C THR A 129 9.83 9.54 11.49
N GLU A 130 8.98 9.00 12.38
CA GLU A 130 9.04 7.60 12.77
C GLU A 130 8.80 6.64 11.59
N LEU A 131 7.82 6.96 10.73
CA LEU A 131 7.55 6.21 9.50
C LEU A 131 8.79 6.18 8.61
N THR A 132 9.35 7.34 8.29
CA THR A 132 10.48 7.43 7.37
C THR A 132 11.73 6.77 7.95
N ASP A 133 12.04 6.96 9.24
CA ASP A 133 13.18 6.31 9.89
C ASP A 133 13.05 4.78 9.94
N ARG A 134 11.85 4.27 10.19
CA ARG A 134 11.56 2.84 10.13
C ARG A 134 11.85 2.27 8.75
N TRP A 135 11.31 2.87 7.70
CA TRP A 135 11.50 2.39 6.33
C TRP A 135 12.94 2.59 5.83
N ARG A 136 13.62 3.68 6.20
CA ARG A 136 15.05 3.87 5.91
C ARG A 136 15.91 2.77 6.52
N ARG A 137 15.62 2.39 7.78
CA ARG A 137 16.32 1.31 8.47
C ARG A 137 16.09 -0.03 7.76
N ALA A 138 14.85 -0.33 7.40
CA ALA A 138 14.47 -1.57 6.72
C ALA A 138 15.09 -1.70 5.31
N LEU A 139 15.15 -0.60 4.54
CA LEU A 139 15.82 -0.57 3.22
C LEU A 139 17.36 -0.69 3.31
N GLY A 140 17.93 -0.46 4.50
CA GLY A 140 19.34 -0.66 4.80
C GLY A 140 20.30 0.16 3.91
N ARG A 141 21.40 -0.46 3.49
CA ARG A 141 22.50 0.22 2.75
C ARG A 141 22.12 0.67 1.33
N ARG A 142 20.98 0.21 0.82
CA ARG A 142 20.45 0.58 -0.50
C ARG A 142 19.22 1.46 -0.33
N ASN A 143 19.25 2.35 0.65
CA ASN A 143 18.13 3.19 1.03
C ASN A 143 17.67 4.06 -0.15
N HIS A 144 16.55 3.67 -0.74
CA HIS A 144 15.86 4.46 -1.76
C HIS A 144 14.49 4.88 -1.24
N LEU A 145 14.47 5.69 -0.18
CA LEU A 145 13.26 6.32 0.29
C LEU A 145 13.07 7.68 -0.41
N HIS A 146 11.95 7.81 -1.10
CA HIS A 146 11.51 9.05 -1.75
C HIS A 146 10.29 9.60 -1.02
N THR A 147 10.19 10.91 -0.92
CA THR A 147 9.02 11.57 -0.33
C THR A 147 8.40 12.51 -1.35
N LEU A 148 7.13 12.31 -1.66
CA LEU A 148 6.31 13.20 -2.48
C LEU A 148 5.48 14.08 -1.54
N VAL A 149 5.90 15.35 -1.40
CA VAL A 149 5.17 16.32 -0.57
C VAL A 149 4.31 17.19 -1.48
N VAL A 150 2.99 16.99 -1.44
CA VAL A 150 2.06 17.71 -2.31
C VAL A 150 2.12 19.21 -2.02
N PRO A 151 2.45 20.07 -3.00
CA PRO A 151 2.44 21.50 -2.83
C PRO A 151 1.03 22.02 -2.48
N PRO A 152 0.89 23.04 -1.61
CA PRO A 152 -0.42 23.51 -1.14
C PRO A 152 -1.30 24.10 -2.25
N TYR A 153 -0.71 24.47 -3.38
CA TYR A 153 -1.39 25.04 -4.54
C TYR A 153 -1.66 24.02 -5.66
N ALA A 154 -1.17 22.78 -5.52
CA ALA A 154 -1.33 21.75 -6.54
C ALA A 154 -2.66 21.01 -6.38
N GLU A 155 -3.27 20.62 -7.50
CA GLU A 155 -4.30 19.59 -7.49
C GLU A 155 -3.62 18.25 -7.12
N PRO A 156 -3.99 17.61 -6.00
CA PRO A 156 -3.20 16.51 -5.44
C PRO A 156 -3.09 15.30 -6.37
N LEU A 157 -4.17 14.85 -7.00
CA LEU A 157 -4.19 13.59 -7.74
C LEU A 157 -3.27 13.66 -8.97
N GLY A 158 -3.46 14.68 -9.80
CA GLY A 158 -2.66 14.91 -10.99
C GLY A 158 -1.19 15.16 -10.65
N TRP A 159 -0.91 15.89 -9.56
CA TRP A 159 0.47 16.13 -9.13
C TRP A 159 1.15 14.85 -8.65
N ILE A 160 0.50 14.08 -7.76
CA ILE A 160 1.05 12.80 -7.26
C ILE A 160 1.29 11.84 -8.42
N TRP A 161 0.35 11.75 -9.37
CA TRP A 161 0.46 10.86 -10.53
C TRP A 161 1.62 11.25 -11.45
N THR A 162 1.80 12.54 -11.68
CA THR A 162 2.91 13.08 -12.49
C THR A 162 4.25 12.80 -11.84
N GLU A 163 4.39 13.08 -10.54
CA GLU A 163 5.64 12.86 -9.81
C GLU A 163 5.98 11.38 -9.66
N LEU A 164 4.96 10.53 -9.40
CA LEU A 164 5.14 9.08 -9.40
C LEU A 164 5.55 8.58 -10.79
N GLY A 165 4.94 9.09 -11.85
CA GLY A 165 5.29 8.79 -13.23
C GLY A 165 6.74 9.12 -13.55
N ALA A 166 7.18 10.32 -13.19
CA ALA A 166 8.57 10.75 -13.36
C ALA A 166 9.55 9.87 -12.58
N LEU A 167 9.19 9.46 -11.36
CA LEU A 167 10.03 8.62 -10.51
C LEU A 167 10.11 7.16 -11.01
N VAL A 168 8.98 6.59 -11.41
CA VAL A 168 8.87 5.19 -11.85
C VAL A 168 9.33 5.01 -13.30
N GLY A 169 9.20 6.06 -14.13
CA GLY A 169 9.55 6.06 -15.55
C GLY A 169 8.37 5.79 -16.49
N PHE A 170 7.17 6.30 -16.18
CA PHE A 170 6.02 6.28 -17.10
C PHE A 170 5.50 7.69 -17.38
N ASP A 171 4.96 7.90 -18.58
CA ASP A 171 4.28 9.10 -19.02
C ASP A 171 2.87 9.18 -18.42
N ALA A 172 2.76 9.93 -17.33
CA ALA A 172 1.50 10.22 -16.65
C ALA A 172 0.52 11.04 -17.51
N ALA A 173 1.01 11.87 -18.45
CA ALA A 173 0.13 12.69 -19.30
C ALA A 173 -0.62 11.83 -20.33
N GLY A 174 0.00 10.73 -20.79
CA GLY A 174 -0.64 9.71 -21.63
C GLY A 174 -1.60 8.77 -20.88
N LEU A 175 -1.67 8.88 -19.55
CA LEU A 175 -2.49 8.05 -18.66
C LEU A 175 -3.36 8.96 -17.78
N PRO A 176 -4.32 9.71 -18.35
CA PRO A 176 -5.07 10.71 -17.61
C PRO A 176 -5.95 10.07 -16.54
N LEU A 177 -5.98 10.68 -15.35
CA LEU A 177 -6.90 10.32 -14.29
C LEU A 177 -8.29 10.88 -14.60
N GLY A 178 -9.32 10.02 -14.56
CA GLY A 178 -10.71 10.44 -14.72
C GLY A 178 -11.35 10.88 -13.39
N ALA A 179 -12.49 11.57 -13.48
CA ALA A 179 -13.34 11.82 -12.31
C ALA A 179 -13.74 10.50 -11.62
N ASP A 180 -13.94 9.45 -12.41
CA ASP A 180 -14.27 8.10 -11.95
C ASP A 180 -13.18 7.51 -11.05
N THR A 181 -11.90 7.78 -11.31
CA THR A 181 -10.78 7.29 -10.49
C THR A 181 -10.85 7.89 -9.07
N ALA A 182 -11.14 9.18 -8.95
CA ALA A 182 -11.27 9.86 -7.67
C ALA A 182 -12.49 9.36 -6.87
N VAL A 183 -13.63 9.19 -7.54
CA VAL A 183 -14.86 8.65 -6.95
C VAL A 183 -14.62 7.22 -6.46
N ALA A 184 -14.06 6.35 -7.31
CA ALA A 184 -13.77 4.97 -6.96
C ALA A 184 -12.75 4.85 -5.81
N ALA A 185 -11.77 5.75 -5.72
CA ALA A 185 -10.85 5.82 -4.59
C ALA A 185 -11.57 6.17 -3.27
N PHE A 186 -12.47 7.16 -3.31
CA PHE A 186 -13.28 7.53 -2.15
C PHE A 186 -14.20 6.38 -1.70
N GLU A 187 -14.90 5.74 -2.65
CA GLU A 187 -15.75 4.59 -2.38
C GLU A 187 -14.96 3.39 -1.84
N LEU A 188 -13.74 3.15 -2.33
CA LEU A 188 -12.85 2.11 -1.83
C LEU A 188 -12.47 2.37 -0.37
N SER A 189 -12.12 3.62 -0.02
CA SER A 189 -11.83 4.01 1.36
C SER A 189 -13.05 3.79 2.26
N GLY A 190 -14.22 4.27 1.83
CA GLY A 190 -15.47 4.11 2.58
C GLY A 190 -15.84 2.64 2.81
N ARG A 191 -15.69 1.77 1.80
CA ARG A 191 -15.92 0.32 1.95
C ARG A 191 -14.97 -0.31 2.96
N ARG A 192 -13.70 0.10 2.99
CA ARG A 192 -12.71 -0.40 3.97
C ARG A 192 -13.06 0.05 5.38
N GLU A 193 -13.40 1.31 5.57
CA GLU A 193 -13.83 1.82 6.88
C GLU A 193 -15.07 1.08 7.39
N GLN A 194 -16.06 0.87 6.52
CA GLN A 194 -17.25 0.09 6.84
C GLN A 194 -16.91 -1.36 7.23
N GLN A 195 -16.07 -2.04 6.45
CA GLN A 195 -15.61 -3.40 6.75
C GLN A 195 -14.93 -3.48 8.12
N ARG A 196 -14.07 -2.50 8.45
CA ARG A 196 -13.39 -2.43 9.75
C ARG A 196 -14.38 -2.21 10.90
N ALA A 197 -15.37 -1.34 10.72
CA ALA A 197 -16.40 -1.07 11.72
C ALA A 197 -17.28 -2.31 11.96
N GLU A 198 -17.67 -3.01 10.89
CA GLU A 198 -18.44 -4.25 10.96
C GLU A 198 -17.68 -5.35 11.69
N ALA A 199 -16.39 -5.54 11.38
CA ALA A 199 -15.53 -6.50 12.06
C ALA A 199 -15.43 -6.20 13.57
N ALA A 200 -15.24 -4.94 13.94
CA ALA A 200 -15.19 -4.51 15.34
C ALA A 200 -16.53 -4.77 16.06
N HIS A 201 -17.66 -4.46 15.40
CA HIS A 201 -19.00 -4.72 15.95
C HIS A 201 -19.26 -6.22 16.17
N GLN A 202 -18.84 -7.07 15.22
CA GLN A 202 -18.96 -8.51 15.33
C GLN A 202 -18.11 -9.07 16.47
N GLU A 203 -16.89 -8.56 16.65
CA GLU A 203 -16.01 -8.97 17.75
C GLU A 203 -16.61 -8.62 19.13
N VAL A 204 -17.10 -7.39 19.30
CA VAL A 204 -17.78 -6.95 20.53
C VAL A 204 -19.02 -7.80 20.79
N SER A 205 -19.83 -8.04 19.76
CA SER A 205 -21.04 -8.87 19.85
C SER A 205 -20.71 -10.33 20.22
N ALA A 206 -19.64 -10.90 19.66
CA ALA A 206 -19.19 -12.25 20.00
C ALA A 206 -18.67 -12.32 21.44
N ALA A 207 -17.95 -11.31 21.91
CA ALA A 207 -17.47 -11.23 23.28
C ALA A 207 -18.62 -11.16 24.30
N ALA A 208 -19.67 -10.40 24.01
CA ALA A 208 -20.87 -10.29 24.85
C ALA A 208 -21.65 -11.61 24.96
N ARG A 209 -21.59 -12.48 23.92
CA ARG A 209 -22.26 -13.79 23.89
C ARG A 209 -21.47 -14.90 24.60
N ARG A 210 -20.21 -14.69 25.01
CA ARG A 210 -19.42 -15.72 25.70
C ARG A 210 -19.92 -15.89 27.14
N PRO A 211 -20.35 -17.11 27.54
CA PRO A 211 -20.80 -17.34 28.92
C PRO A 211 -19.64 -17.09 29.89
N ARG A 212 -19.88 -16.29 30.95
CA ARG A 212 -18.94 -16.15 32.07
C ARG A 212 -18.77 -17.55 32.67
N ARG A 213 -17.60 -18.16 32.50
CA ARG A 213 -17.25 -19.38 33.23
C ARG A 213 -17.26 -19.05 34.71
N LEU A 214 -18.37 -19.38 35.39
CA LEU A 214 -18.44 -19.43 36.84
C LEU A 214 -17.42 -20.49 37.27
N PHE A 215 -16.33 -20.05 37.89
CA PHE A 215 -15.41 -20.93 38.59
C PHE A 215 -16.18 -21.59 39.74
N ALA A 216 -16.62 -22.83 39.54
CA ALA A 216 -17.01 -23.70 40.63
C ALA A 216 -15.72 -24.16 41.34
N ARG A 217 -15.63 -23.85 42.63
CA ARG A 217 -14.61 -24.35 43.56
C ARG A 217 -14.87 -25.80 43.91
#